data_AF-A0A1B3NG76-F1
#
_entry.id   AF-A0A1B3NG76-F1
#
_cell.length_a   1.000
_cell.length_b   1.000
_cell.length_c   1.000
_cell.angle_alpha   90.00
_cell.angle_beta   90.00
_cell.angle_gamma   90.00
#
_symmetry.space_group_name_H-M   'P 1'
#
loop_
_entity.id
_entity.type
_entity.pdbx_description
1 polymer ?
#
loop_
_entity_poly.entity_id
_entity_poly.type
_entity_poly.pdbx_seq_one_letter_code
_entity_poly.pdbx_strand_id
1 'polypeptide(L)'
;MSYPRRAVLAGLAGVAATTGFLRQGQAQAPTPREVLVTPRIYFVRSDGNDDNHGLFNAANAAFRTVAKALATAAKLDQAGFRVTISIGGPTYPVTWTETIEIVHDLTGKLSIVGATGDAADVILAPSGRECILGSFYNIVSLSWLTLRPSPGRHALVAVHGARLFGSDVVFEGHPHPGESAHVYATRDGYVELSGAMVVRGRSGYWLNASHNGQIRLNAATVDFLADASFKTIAYALAKSEIVITDGSTMSGIVQGRRYLADGGWIQWMGGNEASFPGSIPGTVRNGGVYKTHSDD
;
A
#
# COMPACT_ATOMS: atom_id res chain seq x y z
N MET A 1 -75.31 -12.72 -53.15
CA MET A 1 -74.61 -12.69 -54.46
C MET A 1 -73.55 -11.60 -54.43
N SER A 2 -72.32 -11.98 -54.82
CA SER A 2 -71.23 -11.15 -55.36
C SER A 2 -70.50 -10.09 -54.51
N TYR A 3 -69.16 -10.20 -54.58
CA TYR A 3 -68.01 -9.44 -54.06
C TYR A 3 -67.89 -7.98 -54.66
N PRO A 4 -66.82 -7.17 -54.45
CA PRO A 4 -66.34 -6.46 -53.23
C PRO A 4 -65.79 -5.02 -53.53
N ARG A 5 -65.01 -4.46 -52.58
CA ARG A 5 -63.91 -3.45 -52.73
C ARG A 5 -64.26 -1.98 -53.07
N ARG A 6 -63.93 -1.08 -52.14
CA ARG A 6 -62.77 -0.15 -52.22
C ARG A 6 -62.82 0.85 -51.07
N ALA A 7 -61.84 0.79 -50.16
CA ALA A 7 -61.45 1.95 -49.35
C ALA A 7 -60.05 2.38 -49.80
N VAL A 8 -59.96 3.64 -50.21
CA VAL A 8 -58.79 4.33 -50.75
C VAL A 8 -58.18 5.15 -49.62
N LEU A 9 -56.92 4.84 -49.32
CA LEU A 9 -55.76 5.72 -49.09
C LEU A 9 -55.70 6.73 -47.92
N ALA A 10 -54.44 6.93 -47.50
CA ALA A 10 -53.83 7.97 -46.66
C ALA A 10 -54.02 7.77 -45.14
N GLY A 11 -53.00 7.60 -44.31
CA GLY A 11 -51.57 7.86 -44.46
C GLY A 11 -51.13 8.56 -43.19
N LEU A 12 -50.32 7.92 -42.34
CA LEU A 12 -49.54 8.63 -41.33
C LEU A 12 -48.15 8.01 -41.21
N ALA A 13 -47.18 8.91 -41.30
CA ALA A 13 -45.76 8.66 -41.38
C ALA A 13 -45.18 8.12 -40.06
N GLY A 14 -43.96 7.61 -40.16
CA GLY A 14 -43.31 6.78 -39.16
C GLY A 14 -43.06 7.43 -37.81
N VAL A 15 -43.00 6.57 -36.81
CA VAL A 15 -42.18 6.76 -35.62
C VAL A 15 -41.41 5.45 -35.41
N ALA A 16 -40.13 5.46 -35.76
CA ALA A 16 -39.20 4.42 -35.36
C ALA A 16 -38.76 4.70 -33.92
N ALA A 17 -39.27 3.90 -32.98
CA ALA A 17 -38.62 3.63 -31.71
C ALA A 17 -39.28 2.41 -31.07
N THR A 18 -38.63 1.26 -31.12
CA THR A 18 -38.85 0.26 -30.08
C THR A 18 -37.50 -0.39 -29.79
N THR A 19 -36.74 0.29 -28.95
CA THR A 19 -35.79 -0.36 -28.05
C THR A 19 -36.51 -1.56 -27.45
N GLY A 20 -36.00 -2.77 -27.71
CA GLY A 20 -36.55 -4.00 -27.19
C GLY A 20 -36.75 -3.87 -25.68
N PHE A 21 -37.99 -4.03 -25.25
CA PHE A 21 -38.34 -4.19 -23.86
C PHE A 21 -37.60 -5.41 -23.32
N LEU A 22 -36.58 -5.19 -22.47
CA LEU A 22 -36.06 -6.24 -21.62
C LEU A 22 -37.19 -6.63 -20.66
N ARG A 23 -37.64 -7.88 -20.76
CA ARG A 23 -38.66 -8.48 -19.89
C ARG A 23 -38.18 -8.34 -18.44
N GLN A 24 -38.91 -7.57 -17.62
CA GLN A 24 -38.67 -7.45 -16.18
C GLN A 24 -38.57 -8.85 -15.57
N GLY A 25 -37.36 -9.29 -15.19
CA GLY A 25 -37.14 -10.60 -14.58
C GLY A 25 -35.89 -11.36 -15.02
N GLN A 26 -35.16 -10.92 -16.04
CA GLN A 26 -33.82 -11.44 -16.33
C GLN A 26 -32.81 -10.48 -15.71
N ALA A 27 -32.30 -10.80 -14.51
CA ALA A 27 -31.10 -10.15 -14.01
C ALA A 27 -30.02 -10.30 -15.09
N GLN A 28 -29.44 -9.19 -15.55
CA GLN A 28 -28.24 -9.22 -16.39
C GLN A 28 -27.25 -10.15 -15.68
N ALA A 29 -26.96 -11.31 -16.26
CA ALA A 29 -25.95 -12.21 -15.70
C ALA A 29 -24.67 -11.36 -15.52
N PRO A 30 -24.03 -11.39 -14.33
CA PRO A 30 -22.84 -10.59 -14.11
C PRO A 30 -21.85 -10.92 -15.23
N THR A 31 -21.36 -9.88 -15.91
CA THR A 31 -20.33 -10.06 -16.93
C THR A 31 -19.17 -10.84 -16.30
N PRO A 32 -18.76 -11.99 -16.87
CA PRO A 32 -17.69 -12.78 -16.28
C PRO A 32 -16.43 -11.93 -16.12
N ARG A 33 -15.77 -12.04 -14.97
CA ARG A 33 -14.45 -11.43 -14.76
C ARG A 33 -13.45 -12.13 -15.68
N GLU A 34 -12.49 -11.36 -16.20
CA GLU A 34 -11.35 -11.95 -16.91
C GLU A 34 -10.55 -12.81 -15.92
N VAL A 35 -10.34 -14.09 -16.26
CA VAL A 35 -9.54 -15.01 -15.45
C VAL A 35 -8.10 -14.99 -15.94
N LEU A 36 -7.17 -14.67 -15.05
CA LEU A 36 -5.75 -14.68 -15.37
C LEU A 36 -5.25 -16.12 -15.57
N VAL A 37 -4.51 -16.32 -16.65
CA VAL A 37 -3.75 -17.55 -16.93
C VAL A 37 -2.24 -17.34 -16.79
N THR A 38 -1.82 -16.09 -16.58
CA THR A 38 -0.43 -15.66 -16.35
C THR A 38 -0.43 -14.41 -15.46
N PRO A 39 0.70 -14.08 -14.79
CA PRO A 39 0.84 -12.82 -14.08
C PRO A 39 0.57 -11.60 -14.97
N ARG A 40 -0.01 -10.54 -14.41
CA ARG A 40 -0.34 -9.32 -15.13
C ARG A 40 0.44 -8.13 -14.58
N ILE A 41 0.99 -7.31 -15.47
CA ILE A 41 1.62 -6.05 -15.11
C ILE A 41 0.79 -4.91 -15.70
N TYR A 42 0.47 -3.93 -14.87
CA TYR A 42 -0.08 -2.64 -15.28
C TYR A 42 0.96 -1.54 -15.04
N PHE A 43 1.22 -0.74 -16.05
CA PHE A 43 2.14 0.38 -15.99
C PHE A 43 1.39 1.68 -15.73
N VAL A 44 1.93 2.47 -14.81
CA VAL A 44 1.43 3.78 -14.41
C VAL A 44 2.56 4.78 -14.63
N ARG A 45 2.31 5.80 -15.47
CA ARG A 45 3.30 6.82 -15.82
C ARG A 45 2.73 8.22 -15.62
N SER A 46 3.57 9.15 -15.20
CA SER A 46 3.19 10.56 -15.01
C SER A 46 2.75 11.25 -16.31
N ASP A 47 3.19 10.76 -17.47
CA ASP A 47 2.81 11.20 -18.82
C ASP A 47 1.77 10.29 -19.51
N GLY A 48 1.15 9.36 -18.77
CA GLY A 48 0.12 8.44 -19.26
C GLY A 48 -1.30 9.04 -19.35
N ASN A 49 -2.29 8.18 -19.63
CA ASN A 49 -3.72 8.51 -19.67
C ASN A 49 -4.56 7.38 -19.05
N ASP A 50 -5.56 7.70 -18.24
CA ASP A 50 -6.47 6.71 -17.63
C ASP A 50 -7.48 6.09 -18.60
N ASP A 51 -7.56 6.61 -19.82
CA ASP A 51 -8.26 5.97 -20.95
C ASP A 51 -7.41 4.89 -21.65
N ASN A 52 -6.10 4.82 -21.35
CA ASN A 52 -5.24 3.75 -21.86
C ASN A 52 -5.57 2.40 -21.21
N HIS A 53 -4.98 1.32 -21.71
CA HIS A 53 -5.21 -0.03 -21.21
C HIS A 53 -4.19 -0.49 -20.15
N GLY A 54 -3.10 0.25 -19.94
CA GLY A 54 -2.08 0.01 -18.91
C GLY A 54 -1.09 -1.11 -19.17
N LEU A 55 -1.10 -1.76 -20.34
CA LEU A 55 -0.36 -3.02 -20.57
C LEU A 55 1.07 -2.83 -21.09
N PHE A 56 1.47 -1.60 -21.46
CA PHE A 56 2.83 -1.30 -21.91
C PHE A 56 3.38 -0.06 -21.18
N ASN A 57 4.70 -0.07 -20.93
CA ASN A 57 5.42 1.07 -20.36
C ASN A 57 5.68 2.16 -21.43
N ALA A 58 4.62 2.79 -21.91
CA ALA A 58 4.67 3.88 -22.87
C ALA A 58 3.59 4.91 -22.58
N ALA A 59 3.82 6.19 -22.89
CA ALA A 59 2.87 7.27 -22.60
C ALA A 59 1.47 7.03 -23.21
N ASN A 60 1.41 6.45 -24.41
CA ASN A 60 0.16 6.14 -25.12
C ASN A 60 -0.50 4.82 -24.70
N ALA A 61 0.05 4.12 -23.70
CA ALA A 61 -0.44 2.80 -23.27
C ALA A 61 -0.54 2.64 -21.74
N ALA A 62 0.23 3.39 -20.96
CA ALA A 62 0.22 3.35 -19.49
C ALA A 62 -0.94 4.17 -18.91
N PHE A 63 -1.44 3.76 -17.75
CA PHE A 63 -2.38 4.58 -16.97
C PHE A 63 -1.70 5.84 -16.45
N ARG A 64 -2.51 6.87 -16.18
CA ARG A 64 -2.03 8.11 -15.55
C ARG A 64 -2.03 8.00 -14.02
N THR A 65 -2.96 7.25 -13.44
CA THR A 65 -3.14 7.16 -11.98
C THR A 65 -3.00 5.73 -11.46
N VAL A 66 -2.59 5.62 -10.19
CA VAL A 66 -2.52 4.33 -9.50
C VAL A 66 -3.92 3.83 -9.20
N ALA A 67 -4.85 4.72 -8.82
CA ALA A 67 -6.26 4.39 -8.62
C ALA A 67 -6.89 3.70 -9.85
N LYS A 68 -6.61 4.18 -11.07
CA LYS A 68 -7.12 3.54 -12.29
C LYS A 68 -6.57 2.12 -12.46
N ALA A 69 -5.28 1.92 -12.19
CA ALA A 69 -4.65 0.60 -12.25
C ALA A 69 -5.24 -0.36 -11.20
N LEU A 70 -5.44 0.09 -9.96
CA LEU A 70 -6.09 -0.67 -8.89
C LEU A 70 -7.54 -1.05 -9.26
N ALA A 71 -8.33 -0.09 -9.75
CA ALA A 71 -9.70 -0.33 -10.19
C ALA A 71 -9.79 -1.32 -11.36
N THR A 72 -8.77 -1.34 -12.23
CA THR A 72 -8.68 -2.29 -13.33
C THR A 72 -8.27 -3.68 -12.82
N ALA A 73 -7.31 -3.77 -11.90
CA ALA A 73 -6.91 -5.01 -11.24
C ALA A 73 -8.06 -5.67 -10.46
N ALA A 74 -8.92 -4.86 -9.79
CA ALA A 74 -10.06 -5.35 -9.03
C ALA A 74 -11.16 -6.03 -9.89
N LYS A 75 -11.15 -5.83 -11.22
CA LYS A 75 -12.07 -6.48 -12.15
C LYS A 75 -11.63 -7.88 -12.58
N LEU A 76 -10.41 -8.28 -12.24
CA LEU A 76 -9.84 -9.57 -12.62
C LEU A 76 -10.24 -10.66 -11.61
N ASP A 77 -10.35 -11.88 -12.10
CA ASP A 77 -10.14 -13.07 -11.29
C ASP A 77 -8.66 -13.47 -11.43
N GLN A 78 -7.92 -13.40 -10.34
CA GLN A 78 -6.48 -13.62 -10.38
C GLN A 78 -6.11 -15.10 -10.51
N ALA A 79 -7.02 -16.05 -10.20
CA ALA A 79 -6.74 -17.49 -10.25
C ALA A 79 -5.39 -17.91 -9.61
N GLY A 80 -4.98 -17.22 -8.54
CA GLY A 80 -3.70 -17.43 -7.85
C GLY A 80 -2.48 -16.71 -8.44
N PHE A 81 -2.60 -16.10 -9.63
CA PHE A 81 -1.57 -15.23 -10.20
C PHE A 81 -1.49 -13.88 -9.48
N ARG A 82 -0.37 -13.19 -9.66
CA ARG A 82 -0.12 -11.88 -9.07
C ARG A 82 -0.35 -10.78 -10.11
N VAL A 83 -0.96 -9.69 -9.67
CA VAL A 83 -1.01 -8.43 -10.42
C VAL A 83 0.09 -7.50 -9.89
N THR A 84 0.85 -6.90 -10.79
CA THR A 84 1.88 -5.91 -10.48
C THR A 84 1.48 -4.55 -11.04
N ILE A 85 1.53 -3.51 -10.22
CA ILE A 85 1.41 -2.11 -10.63
C ILE A 85 2.81 -1.52 -10.61
N SER A 86 3.34 -1.20 -11.78
CA SER A 86 4.67 -0.59 -11.95
C SER A 86 4.51 0.92 -12.15
N ILE A 87 5.05 1.70 -11.20
CA ILE A 87 4.89 3.16 -11.13
C ILE A 87 6.18 3.83 -11.63
N GLY A 88 6.08 4.78 -12.56
CA GLY A 88 7.26 5.43 -13.14
C GLY A 88 6.96 6.75 -13.85
N GLY A 89 7.88 7.19 -14.70
CA GLY A 89 7.73 8.43 -15.47
C GLY A 89 8.66 8.45 -16.68
N PRO A 90 8.59 9.50 -17.52
CA PRO A 90 9.54 9.68 -18.61
C PRO A 90 10.94 10.08 -18.12
N THR A 91 11.04 10.62 -16.90
CA THR A 91 12.26 11.10 -16.26
C THR A 91 12.26 10.78 -14.77
N TYR A 92 13.47 10.67 -14.19
CA TYR A 92 13.67 10.31 -12.78
C TYR A 92 14.59 11.32 -12.06
N PRO A 93 14.38 11.59 -10.77
CA PRO A 93 13.29 11.06 -9.93
C PRO A 93 11.92 11.64 -10.35
N VAL A 94 10.87 10.82 -10.24
CA VAL A 94 9.47 11.22 -10.44
C VAL A 94 8.74 11.27 -9.10
N THR A 95 8.03 12.36 -8.85
CA THR A 95 7.22 12.51 -7.64
C THR A 95 5.73 12.34 -7.95
N TRP A 96 5.07 11.49 -7.18
CA TRP A 96 3.66 11.18 -7.25
C TRP A 96 2.93 11.80 -6.06
N THR A 97 1.84 12.53 -6.30
CA THR A 97 1.06 13.21 -5.25
C THR A 97 -0.20 12.46 -4.85
N GLU A 98 -0.39 11.25 -5.37
CA GLU A 98 -1.52 10.39 -5.07
C GLU A 98 -1.20 9.51 -3.85
N THR A 99 -2.19 9.31 -2.97
CA THR A 99 -2.15 8.25 -1.95
C THR A 99 -2.59 6.94 -2.57
N ILE A 100 -1.83 5.88 -2.34
CA ILE A 100 -2.23 4.55 -2.78
C ILE A 100 -3.13 3.92 -1.70
N GLU A 101 -4.43 3.91 -1.97
CA GLU A 101 -5.43 3.37 -1.06
C GLU A 101 -5.95 2.01 -1.57
N ILE A 102 -5.66 0.96 -0.81
CA ILE A 102 -5.96 -0.43 -1.16
C ILE A 102 -7.10 -0.88 -0.25
N VAL A 103 -8.30 -0.48 -0.66
CA VAL A 103 -9.58 -0.71 0.06
C VAL A 103 -10.52 -1.66 -0.67
N HIS A 104 -10.16 -2.10 -1.87
CA HIS A 104 -10.97 -3.03 -2.64
C HIS A 104 -10.63 -4.48 -2.26
N ASP A 105 -11.62 -5.36 -2.36
CA ASP A 105 -11.43 -6.80 -2.26
C ASP A 105 -10.67 -7.29 -3.50
N LEU A 106 -9.35 -7.16 -3.48
CA LEU A 106 -8.50 -7.82 -4.46
C LEU A 106 -8.56 -9.31 -4.14
N THR A 107 -9.02 -10.11 -5.10
CA THR A 107 -9.18 -11.57 -4.94
C THR A 107 -7.85 -12.33 -4.89
N GLY A 108 -6.71 -11.64 -4.87
CA GLY A 108 -5.38 -12.24 -4.89
C GLY A 108 -4.26 -11.28 -4.48
N LYS A 109 -3.04 -11.60 -4.89
CA LYS A 109 -1.81 -10.92 -4.44
C LYS A 109 -1.52 -9.71 -5.33
N LEU A 110 -1.28 -8.56 -4.71
CA LEU A 110 -0.85 -7.34 -5.40
C LEU A 110 0.64 -7.08 -5.17
N SER A 111 1.31 -6.54 -6.17
CA SER A 111 2.62 -5.89 -6.00
C SER A 111 2.60 -4.47 -6.53
N ILE A 112 3.18 -3.55 -5.78
CA ILE A 112 3.37 -2.15 -6.19
C ILE A 112 4.87 -1.89 -6.22
N VAL A 113 5.39 -1.54 -7.39
CA VAL A 113 6.84 -1.45 -7.60
C VAL A 113 7.22 -0.15 -8.30
N GLY A 114 8.34 0.46 -7.91
CA GLY A 114 8.98 1.49 -8.73
C GLY A 114 9.53 0.89 -10.02
N ALA A 115 9.33 1.59 -11.15
CA ALA A 115 9.58 1.04 -12.48
C ALA A 115 11.06 0.83 -12.84
N THR A 116 12.00 1.47 -12.13
CA THR A 116 13.44 1.42 -12.44
C THR A 116 14.21 0.40 -11.60
N GLY A 117 13.61 -0.12 -10.53
CA GLY A 117 14.33 -0.94 -9.56
C GLY A 117 15.27 -0.13 -8.66
N ASP A 118 15.08 1.19 -8.56
CA ASP A 118 15.73 2.06 -7.57
C ASP A 118 14.66 2.78 -6.76
N ALA A 119 14.77 2.73 -5.43
CA ALA A 119 13.81 3.36 -4.54
C ALA A 119 13.86 4.89 -4.57
N ALA A 120 15.00 5.49 -4.94
CA ALA A 120 15.15 6.94 -5.04
C ALA A 120 14.42 7.54 -6.25
N ASP A 121 14.14 6.73 -7.26
CA ASP A 121 13.58 7.18 -8.53
C ASP A 121 12.07 7.45 -8.46
N VAL A 122 11.33 6.75 -7.60
CA VAL A 122 9.88 6.89 -7.49
C VAL A 122 9.49 7.32 -6.09
N ILE A 123 9.06 8.57 -5.97
CA ILE A 123 8.74 9.20 -4.68
C ILE A 123 7.22 9.35 -4.55
N LEU A 124 6.62 8.69 -3.56
CA LEU A 124 5.23 8.90 -3.18
C LEU A 124 5.15 10.02 -2.13
N ALA A 125 4.70 11.20 -2.55
CA ALA A 125 4.58 12.40 -1.73
C ALA A 125 3.18 13.03 -1.81
N PRO A 126 2.15 12.36 -1.25
CA PRO A 126 0.79 12.86 -1.31
C PRO A 126 0.58 14.10 -0.43
N SER A 127 -0.44 14.89 -0.78
CA SER A 127 -0.87 16.07 -0.02
C SER A 127 -1.99 15.72 0.96
N GLY A 128 -1.79 16.05 2.24
CA GLY A 128 -2.75 15.87 3.33
C GLY A 128 -3.02 14.43 3.78
N ARG A 129 -2.34 13.42 3.22
CA ARG A 129 -2.61 11.99 3.41
C ARG A 129 -1.34 11.14 3.60
N GLU A 130 -1.54 9.87 3.91
CA GLU A 130 -0.53 8.80 3.98
C GLU A 130 -0.03 8.42 2.57
N CYS A 131 1.15 7.80 2.44
CA CYS A 131 1.63 7.31 1.13
C CYS A 131 0.85 6.08 0.69
N ILE A 132 0.78 5.07 1.55
CA ILE A 132 0.12 3.78 1.26
C ILE A 132 -0.77 3.41 2.45
N LEU A 133 -2.04 3.09 2.16
CA LEU A 133 -3.02 2.60 3.12
C LEU A 133 -3.59 1.26 2.63
N GLY A 134 -3.30 0.18 3.36
CA GLY A 134 -3.93 -1.13 3.18
C GLY A 134 -5.02 -1.36 4.23
N SER A 135 -6.19 -1.80 3.78
CA SER A 135 -7.31 -2.20 4.65
C SER A 135 -7.90 -3.55 4.22
N PHE A 136 -8.74 -4.16 5.05
CA PHE A 136 -9.60 -5.30 4.71
C PHE A 136 -8.87 -6.54 4.16
N TYR A 137 -7.97 -7.13 4.94
CA TYR A 137 -7.29 -8.40 4.61
C TYR A 137 -6.52 -8.48 3.29
N ASN A 138 -6.29 -7.34 2.62
CA ASN A 138 -5.49 -7.27 1.41
C ASN A 138 -4.06 -7.76 1.64
N ILE A 139 -3.50 -8.46 0.65
CA ILE A 139 -2.10 -8.96 0.66
C ILE A 139 -1.32 -8.22 -0.41
N VAL A 140 -0.41 -7.35 0.02
CA VAL A 140 0.30 -6.42 -0.88
C VAL A 140 1.79 -6.46 -0.62
N SER A 141 2.58 -6.62 -1.67
CA SER A 141 4.02 -6.41 -1.63
C SER A 141 4.37 -5.04 -2.22
N LEU A 142 5.32 -4.32 -1.63
CA LEU A 142 5.82 -3.04 -2.11
C LEU A 142 7.35 -3.05 -2.17
N SER A 143 7.92 -2.50 -3.25
CA SER A 143 9.37 -2.40 -3.40
C SER A 143 9.80 -1.27 -4.32
N TRP A 144 11.03 -0.79 -4.14
CA TRP A 144 11.63 0.27 -4.98
C TRP A 144 10.83 1.57 -4.95
N LEU A 145 10.46 2.01 -3.75
CA LEU A 145 9.69 3.24 -3.54
C LEU A 145 10.30 4.07 -2.42
N THR A 146 10.30 5.39 -2.61
CA THR A 146 10.47 6.36 -1.53
C THR A 146 9.10 6.78 -1.02
N LEU A 147 8.85 6.62 0.28
CA LEU A 147 7.61 7.01 0.94
C LEU A 147 7.83 8.29 1.76
N ARG A 148 7.27 9.42 1.29
CA ARG A 148 7.30 10.72 1.96
C ARG A 148 5.87 11.18 2.29
N PRO A 149 5.31 10.87 3.46
CA PRO A 149 3.94 11.26 3.79
C PRO A 149 3.84 12.76 4.04
N SER A 150 2.61 13.27 4.00
CA SER A 150 2.33 14.64 4.43
C SER A 150 2.56 14.84 5.93
N PRO A 151 2.89 16.06 6.40
CA PRO A 151 3.03 16.40 7.82
C PRO A 151 1.90 15.84 8.70
N GLY A 152 2.27 15.08 9.73
CA GLY A 152 1.34 14.45 10.66
C GLY A 152 0.67 13.16 10.15
N ARG A 153 1.11 12.63 9.00
CA ARG A 153 0.57 11.39 8.41
C ARG A 153 1.60 10.26 8.45
N HIS A 154 1.11 9.04 8.32
CA HIS A 154 1.95 7.85 8.30
C HIS A 154 2.43 7.52 6.87
N ALA A 155 3.58 6.88 6.70
CA ALA A 155 4.07 6.52 5.37
C ALA A 155 3.40 5.23 4.86
N LEU A 156 3.57 4.13 5.60
CA LEU A 156 3.00 2.82 5.30
C LEU A 156 2.01 2.41 6.40
N VAL A 157 0.75 2.18 6.04
CA VAL A 157 -0.31 1.89 7.00
C VAL A 157 -1.03 0.59 6.68
N ALA A 158 -1.04 -0.34 7.64
CA ALA A 158 -1.88 -1.54 7.61
C ALA A 158 -2.96 -1.46 8.69
N VAL A 159 -4.23 -1.59 8.27
CA VAL A 159 -5.39 -1.65 9.17
C VAL A 159 -6.33 -2.79 8.82
N HIS A 160 -7.18 -3.17 9.77
CA HIS A 160 -8.33 -4.07 9.53
C HIS A 160 -7.91 -5.38 8.84
N GLY A 161 -6.88 -6.04 9.36
CA GLY A 161 -6.39 -7.33 8.86
C GLY A 161 -5.50 -7.27 7.62
N ALA A 162 -5.26 -6.09 7.03
CA ALA A 162 -4.38 -5.95 5.87
C ALA A 162 -2.96 -6.44 6.16
N ARG A 163 -2.32 -7.07 5.17
CA ARG A 163 -0.95 -7.59 5.24
C ARG A 163 -0.08 -6.94 4.18
N LEU A 164 0.85 -6.10 4.61
CA LEU A 164 1.76 -5.37 3.74
C LEU A 164 3.19 -5.90 3.90
N PHE A 165 3.87 -6.12 2.80
CA PHE A 165 5.24 -6.63 2.75
C PHE A 165 6.13 -5.64 2.01
N GLY A 166 7.10 -5.04 2.69
CA GLY A 166 8.07 -4.10 2.11
C GLY A 166 9.46 -4.70 1.93
N SER A 167 10.07 -4.42 0.79
CA SER A 167 11.51 -4.60 0.57
C SER A 167 12.08 -3.47 -0.26
N ASP A 168 13.32 -3.05 -0.01
CA ASP A 168 13.97 -2.02 -0.83
C ASP A 168 13.19 -0.70 -0.85
N VAL A 169 12.85 -0.22 0.36
CA VAL A 169 12.02 0.97 0.58
C VAL A 169 12.82 2.06 1.28
N VAL A 170 12.66 3.30 0.81
CA VAL A 170 13.19 4.49 1.49
C VAL A 170 12.05 5.16 2.26
N PHE A 171 12.23 5.37 3.55
CA PHE A 171 11.29 6.13 4.37
C PHE A 171 11.81 7.55 4.58
N GLU A 172 11.02 8.54 4.15
CA GLU A 172 11.30 9.95 4.39
C GLU A 172 10.34 10.51 5.43
N GLY A 173 10.88 11.09 6.49
CA GLY A 173 10.12 11.87 7.45
C GLY A 173 9.81 13.29 6.95
N HIS A 174 9.08 14.03 7.77
CA HIS A 174 8.68 15.42 7.55
C HIS A 174 8.95 16.26 8.81
N PRO A 175 9.02 17.60 8.73
CA PRO A 175 9.51 18.43 9.84
C PRO A 175 8.73 18.31 11.15
N HIS A 176 7.45 17.94 11.11
CA HIS A 176 6.57 17.87 12.27
C HIS A 176 6.43 16.43 12.78
N PRO A 177 7.13 16.00 13.85
CA PRO A 177 7.09 14.60 14.27
C PRO A 177 5.69 14.14 14.72
N GLY A 178 4.85 15.00 15.32
CA GLY A 178 3.47 14.65 15.69
C GLY A 178 3.31 13.24 16.29
N GLU A 179 2.17 12.61 16.05
CA GLU A 179 1.95 11.17 16.31
C GLU A 179 2.09 10.34 15.02
N SER A 180 2.82 10.88 14.03
CA SER A 180 3.09 10.20 12.75
C SER A 180 4.06 9.03 12.91
N ALA A 181 4.02 8.09 11.98
CA ALA A 181 4.95 6.97 11.93
C ALA A 181 5.35 6.64 10.50
N HIS A 182 6.60 6.24 10.27
CA HIS A 182 6.98 5.67 8.98
C HIS A 182 6.21 4.39 8.69
N VAL A 183 6.07 3.51 9.69
CA VAL A 183 5.35 2.26 9.59
C VAL A 183 4.32 2.18 10.71
N TYR A 184 3.06 2.05 10.32
CA TYR A 184 1.95 2.00 11.25
C TYR A 184 1.09 0.76 11.01
N ALA A 185 0.94 -0.08 12.04
CA ALA A 185 0.06 -1.24 12.02
C ALA A 185 -0.95 -1.15 13.16
N THR A 186 -2.23 -1.24 12.85
CA THR A 186 -3.27 -1.23 13.89
C THR A 186 -4.50 -2.04 13.53
N ARG A 187 -5.32 -2.41 14.53
CA ARG A 187 -6.59 -3.13 14.31
C ARG A 187 -6.38 -4.38 13.44
N ASP A 188 -5.51 -5.26 13.93
CA ASP A 188 -5.13 -6.51 13.25
C ASP A 188 -4.34 -6.33 11.94
N GLY A 189 -3.91 -5.11 11.61
CA GLY A 189 -2.98 -4.87 10.49
C GLY A 189 -1.62 -5.50 10.73
N TYR A 190 -1.01 -6.00 9.66
CA TYR A 190 0.32 -6.63 9.64
C TYR A 190 1.22 -5.93 8.64
N VAL A 191 2.41 -5.54 9.06
CA VAL A 191 3.47 -5.07 8.18
C VAL A 191 4.72 -5.93 8.39
N GLU A 192 5.29 -6.46 7.32
CA GLU A 192 6.62 -7.06 7.33
C GLU A 192 7.56 -6.27 6.43
N LEU A 193 8.76 -5.99 6.92
CA LEU A 193 9.81 -5.31 6.19
C LEU A 193 11.03 -6.22 6.10
N SER A 194 11.65 -6.28 4.93
CA SER A 194 12.79 -7.14 4.61
C SER A 194 13.73 -6.45 3.62
N GLY A 195 14.90 -7.03 3.37
CA GLY A 195 15.84 -6.46 2.41
C GLY A 195 16.49 -5.16 2.87
N ALA A 196 17.05 -4.39 1.94
CA ALA A 196 17.72 -3.14 2.24
C ALA A 196 16.70 -2.01 2.44
N MET A 197 16.95 -1.13 3.40
CA MET A 197 16.09 0.02 3.69
C MET A 197 16.92 1.22 4.08
N VAL A 198 16.47 2.40 3.69
CA VAL A 198 17.05 3.67 4.14
C VAL A 198 15.99 4.46 4.87
N VAL A 199 16.36 5.02 6.02
CA VAL A 199 15.47 5.83 6.85
C VAL A 199 16.08 7.21 7.03
N ARG A 200 15.34 8.25 6.64
CA ARG A 200 15.77 9.65 6.72
C ARG A 200 14.65 10.58 7.17
N GLY A 201 15.00 11.79 7.59
CA GLY A 201 14.07 12.80 8.06
C GLY A 201 13.38 12.47 9.39
N ARG A 202 12.39 13.29 9.75
CA ARG A 202 11.80 13.31 11.10
C ARG A 202 10.41 12.67 11.14
N SER A 203 10.09 11.87 12.16
CA SER A 203 8.73 11.38 12.42
C SER A 203 8.49 11.19 13.91
N GLY A 204 7.26 10.94 14.34
CA GLY A 204 6.97 10.60 15.73
C GLY A 204 7.58 9.24 16.04
N TYR A 205 7.32 8.29 15.16
CA TYR A 205 7.79 6.92 15.29
C TYR A 205 8.41 6.41 13.99
N TRP A 206 9.37 5.50 14.08
CA TRP A 206 9.71 4.72 12.90
C TRP A 206 8.71 3.58 12.76
N LEU A 207 8.62 2.72 13.78
CA LEU A 207 7.67 1.63 13.87
C LEU A 207 6.65 1.94 14.98
N ASN A 208 5.36 1.90 14.64
CA ASN A 208 4.28 2.03 15.61
C ASN A 208 3.24 0.93 15.37
N ALA A 209 3.15 0.00 16.30
CA ALA A 209 2.11 -1.03 16.31
C ALA A 209 1.14 -0.72 17.46
N SER A 210 -0.16 -0.68 17.18
CA SER A 210 -1.18 -0.42 18.21
C SER A 210 -2.41 -1.30 18.07
N HIS A 211 -3.15 -1.59 19.14
CA HIS A 211 -4.45 -2.27 19.08
C HIS A 211 -4.41 -3.57 18.24
N ASN A 212 -3.62 -4.55 18.70
CA ASN A 212 -3.40 -5.83 18.01
C ASN A 212 -2.71 -5.74 16.63
N GLY A 213 -2.17 -4.58 16.26
CA GLY A 213 -1.31 -4.44 15.08
C GLY A 213 0.03 -5.16 15.25
N GLN A 214 0.61 -5.61 14.14
CA GLN A 214 1.84 -6.38 14.11
C GLN A 214 2.83 -5.79 13.11
N ILE A 215 4.06 -5.56 13.54
CA ILE A 215 5.16 -5.15 12.67
C ILE A 215 6.30 -6.15 12.80
N ARG A 216 6.83 -6.62 11.68
CA ARG A 216 7.96 -7.52 11.63
C ARG A 216 9.09 -6.96 10.78
N LEU A 217 10.31 -6.99 11.29
CA LEU A 217 11.52 -6.83 10.49
C LEU A 217 12.14 -8.20 10.31
N ASN A 218 12.18 -8.67 9.07
CA ASN A 218 12.59 -10.03 8.72
C ASN A 218 13.89 -9.98 7.90
N ALA A 219 15.01 -10.29 8.56
CA ALA A 219 16.36 -10.22 8.00
C ALA A 219 16.61 -8.89 7.23
N ALA A 220 16.15 -7.77 7.79
CA ALA A 220 16.21 -6.46 7.15
C ALA A 220 17.54 -5.76 7.46
N THR A 221 18.12 -5.08 6.46
CA THR A 221 19.28 -4.19 6.63
C THR A 221 18.80 -2.75 6.57
N VAL A 222 18.85 -2.04 7.69
CA VAL A 222 18.31 -0.68 7.81
C VAL A 222 19.43 0.32 8.07
N ASP A 223 19.59 1.27 7.15
CA ASP A 223 20.52 2.38 7.31
C ASP A 223 19.78 3.67 7.70
N PHE A 224 20.06 4.17 8.90
CA PHE A 224 19.54 5.45 9.35
C PHE A 224 20.52 6.57 8.99
N LEU A 225 20.05 7.50 8.17
CA LEU A 225 20.84 8.67 7.79
C LEU A 225 20.89 9.70 8.93
N ALA A 226 21.87 10.61 8.84
CA ALA A 226 22.18 11.57 9.92
C ALA A 226 21.03 12.54 10.26
N ASP A 227 20.08 12.75 9.35
CA ASP A 227 18.91 13.60 9.53
C ASP A 227 17.71 12.85 10.14
N ALA A 228 17.82 11.54 10.36
CA ALA A 228 16.78 10.72 10.97
C ALA A 228 16.59 11.05 12.46
N SER A 229 15.35 11.36 12.86
CA SER A 229 15.02 11.68 14.25
C SER A 229 13.57 11.32 14.60
N PHE A 230 13.40 10.71 15.78
CA PHE A 230 12.12 10.19 16.26
C PHE A 230 11.83 10.57 17.70
N LYS A 231 10.53 10.60 18.08
CA LYS A 231 10.15 10.58 19.51
C LYS A 231 10.45 9.20 20.09
N THR A 232 10.13 8.14 19.37
CA THR A 232 10.46 6.75 19.75
C THR A 232 10.62 5.91 18.50
N ILE A 233 11.69 5.13 18.40
CA ILE A 233 11.99 4.34 17.20
C ILE A 233 10.97 3.21 17.04
N ALA A 234 10.80 2.36 18.06
CA ALA A 234 9.80 1.31 18.07
C ALA A 234 8.78 1.51 19.20
N TYR A 235 7.49 1.62 18.87
CA TYR A 235 6.41 1.78 19.83
C TYR A 235 5.35 0.68 19.68
N ALA A 236 5.20 -0.17 20.70
CA ALA A 236 4.14 -1.16 20.79
C ALA A 236 3.13 -0.78 21.88
N LEU A 237 1.86 -0.58 21.49
CA LEU A 237 0.74 -0.21 22.34
C LEU A 237 -0.41 -1.24 22.30
N ALA A 238 -1.01 -1.54 23.46
CA ALA A 238 -2.30 -2.24 23.56
C ALA A 238 -2.36 -3.57 22.79
N LYS A 239 -1.65 -4.58 23.30
CA LYS A 239 -1.55 -5.95 22.78
C LYS A 239 -0.98 -6.06 21.36
N SER A 240 -0.37 -5.00 20.85
CA SER A 240 0.35 -5.04 19.58
C SER A 240 1.72 -5.70 19.73
N GLU A 241 2.35 -5.98 18.60
CA GLU A 241 3.62 -6.70 18.55
C GLU A 241 4.57 -6.05 17.54
N ILE A 242 5.84 -5.91 17.94
CA ILE A 242 6.95 -5.58 17.04
C ILE A 242 8.04 -6.64 17.20
N VAL A 243 8.32 -7.39 16.14
CA VAL A 243 9.37 -8.42 16.13
C VAL A 243 10.46 -8.03 15.15
N ILE A 244 11.70 -8.00 15.63
CA ILE A 244 12.89 -7.92 14.81
C ILE A 244 13.52 -9.31 14.81
N THR A 245 13.60 -9.95 13.65
CA THR A 245 14.15 -11.31 13.55
C THR A 245 15.66 -11.31 13.54
N ASP A 246 16.22 -12.50 13.83
CA ASP A 246 17.64 -12.75 13.65
C ASP A 246 18.07 -12.44 12.20
N GLY A 247 19.30 -11.98 12.05
CA GLY A 247 19.85 -11.46 10.79
C GLY A 247 19.44 -10.02 10.43
N SER A 248 18.55 -9.37 11.19
CA SER A 248 18.25 -7.95 10.96
C SER A 248 19.31 -7.04 11.58
N THR A 249 19.75 -6.02 10.84
CA THR A 249 20.76 -5.05 11.29
C THR A 249 20.27 -3.62 11.14
N MET A 250 20.62 -2.75 12.09
CA MET A 250 20.35 -1.31 12.03
C MET A 250 21.67 -0.55 12.22
N SER A 251 22.00 0.35 11.29
CA SER A 251 23.16 1.24 11.37
C SER A 251 22.74 2.71 11.51
N GLY A 252 23.66 3.54 11.98
CA GLY A 252 23.43 4.96 12.23
C GLY A 252 23.11 5.28 13.69
N ILE A 253 23.02 6.57 14.00
CA ILE A 253 22.66 7.08 15.33
C ILE A 253 21.51 8.07 15.12
N VAL A 254 20.40 7.85 15.81
CA VAL A 254 19.22 8.71 15.71
C VAL A 254 18.85 9.29 17.07
N GLN A 255 18.38 10.54 17.05
CA GLN A 255 17.79 11.14 18.24
C GLN A 255 16.42 10.50 18.50
N GLY A 256 16.20 10.04 19.72
CA GLY A 256 14.93 9.44 20.14
C GLY A 256 15.09 8.27 21.10
N ARG A 257 13.96 7.88 21.70
CA ARG A 257 13.90 6.68 22.54
C ARG A 257 13.98 5.41 21.70
N ARG A 258 14.82 4.48 22.12
CA ARG A 258 15.03 3.18 21.44
C ARG A 258 13.73 2.40 21.26
N TYR A 259 12.98 2.23 22.33
CA TYR A 259 11.68 1.59 22.26
C TYR A 259 10.75 2.03 23.39
N LEU A 260 9.45 1.87 23.18
CA LEU A 260 8.42 1.95 24.21
C LEU A 260 7.52 0.72 24.08
N ALA A 261 7.47 -0.13 25.09
CA ALA A 261 6.47 -1.18 25.20
C ALA A 261 5.42 -0.76 26.24
N ASP A 262 4.20 -0.45 25.79
CA ASP A 262 3.10 0.11 26.59
C ASP A 262 1.86 -0.78 26.48
N GLY A 263 1.83 -1.85 27.29
CA GLY A 263 0.84 -2.91 27.13
C GLY A 263 0.93 -3.69 25.81
N GLY A 264 1.97 -3.46 25.00
CA GLY A 264 2.33 -4.24 23.80
C GLY A 264 3.66 -4.99 24.00
N TRP A 265 4.03 -5.78 23.01
CA TRP A 265 5.24 -6.62 23.03
C TRP A 265 6.25 -6.17 21.98
N ILE A 266 7.52 -6.07 22.38
CA ILE A 266 8.65 -5.83 21.48
C ILE A 266 9.67 -6.94 21.69
N GLN A 267 10.10 -7.58 20.61
CA GLN A 267 11.16 -8.59 20.63
C GLN A 267 12.24 -8.28 19.60
N TRP A 268 13.50 -8.42 20.00
CA TRP A 268 14.61 -8.50 19.06
C TRP A 268 15.33 -9.83 19.21
N MET A 269 15.18 -10.71 18.21
CA MET A 269 15.90 -11.98 18.13
C MET A 269 17.33 -11.75 17.64
N GLY A 270 18.34 -12.10 18.46
CA GLY A 270 19.76 -11.87 18.14
C GLY A 270 20.28 -10.46 18.43
N GLY A 271 19.44 -9.56 18.94
CA GLY A 271 19.83 -8.20 19.33
C GLY A 271 19.83 -7.97 20.85
N ASN A 272 20.12 -6.74 21.24
CA ASN A 272 20.04 -6.24 22.60
C ASN A 272 19.41 -4.84 22.64
N GLU A 273 19.20 -4.28 23.83
CA GLU A 273 18.60 -2.94 23.97
C GLU A 273 19.34 -1.86 23.19
N ALA A 274 20.67 -1.96 23.06
CA ALA A 274 21.50 -1.02 22.33
C ALA A 274 21.54 -1.24 20.82
N SER A 275 20.89 -2.31 20.32
CA SER A 275 20.79 -2.57 18.88
C SER A 275 19.85 -1.60 18.18
N PHE A 276 18.89 -1.00 18.90
CA PHE A 276 18.13 0.14 18.37
C PHE A 276 18.99 1.41 18.37
N PRO A 277 19.03 2.19 17.27
CA PRO A 277 19.97 3.31 17.10
C PRO A 277 19.66 4.56 17.92
N GLY A 278 18.75 4.48 18.89
CA GLY A 278 18.26 5.61 19.67
C GLY A 278 19.22 6.07 20.77
N SER A 279 19.29 7.38 20.97
CA SER A 279 20.08 8.03 22.02
C SER A 279 19.48 7.93 23.43
N ILE A 280 18.17 7.72 23.55
CA ILE A 280 17.46 7.62 24.84
C ILE A 280 17.13 6.15 25.13
N PRO A 281 17.43 5.62 26.34
CA PRO A 281 17.11 4.23 26.72
C PRO A 281 15.63 3.89 26.54
N GLY A 282 15.34 2.61 26.30
CA GLY A 282 13.97 2.12 26.14
C GLY A 282 13.15 2.19 27.42
N THR A 283 11.82 2.04 27.29
CA THR A 283 10.90 2.04 28.43
C THR A 283 9.88 0.92 28.28
N VAL A 284 9.56 0.25 29.39
CA VAL A 284 8.49 -0.74 29.49
C VAL A 284 7.51 -0.26 30.56
N ARG A 285 6.20 -0.26 30.27
CA ARG A 285 5.15 0.14 31.22
C ARG A 285 3.79 -0.50 30.90
N ASN A 286 2.85 -0.38 31.84
CA ASN A 286 1.46 -0.82 31.69
C ASN A 286 1.31 -2.28 31.21
N GLY A 287 2.17 -3.18 31.71
CA GLY A 287 2.19 -4.59 31.33
C GLY A 287 2.78 -4.85 29.94
N GLY A 288 3.45 -3.87 29.33
CA GLY A 288 4.25 -4.10 28.14
C GLY A 288 5.44 -5.01 28.43
N VAL A 289 6.03 -5.57 27.38
CA VAL A 289 7.17 -6.48 27.49
C VAL A 289 8.20 -6.14 26.43
N TYR A 290 9.47 -6.11 26.81
CA TYR A 290 10.61 -6.13 25.90
C TYR A 290 11.38 -7.44 26.13
N LYS A 291 11.71 -8.18 25.07
CA LYS A 291 12.50 -9.40 25.14
C LYS A 291 13.65 -9.39 24.14
N THR A 292 14.74 -10.02 24.55
CA THR A 292 15.80 -10.48 23.65
C THR A 292 15.81 -12.01 23.66
N HIS A 293 16.41 -12.67 22.67
CA HIS A 293 16.39 -14.14 22.55
C HIS A 293 17.10 -14.89 23.69
N SER A 294 17.63 -14.20 24.72
CA SER A 294 18.30 -14.83 25.87
C SER A 294 17.39 -15.36 26.97
N ASP A 295 16.06 -15.17 26.89
CA ASP A 295 15.16 -15.34 28.04
C ASP A 295 14.10 -16.46 27.85
N ASP A 296 14.56 -17.66 27.47
CA ASP A 296 13.82 -18.93 27.59
C ASP A 296 14.58 -19.94 28.47
#